data_AF-A0A521YNP2-F1
#
_entry.id   AF-A0A521YNP2-F1
#
_cell.length_a   1.000
_cell.length_b   1.000
_cell.length_c   1.000
_cell.angle_alpha   90.00
_cell.angle_beta   90.00
_cell.angle_gamma   90.00
#
_symmetry.space_group_name_H-M   'P 1'
#
loop_
_entity.id
_entity.type
_entity.pdbx_description
1 polymer ?
#
loop_
_entity_poly.entity_id
_entity_poly.type
_entity_poly.pdbx_seq_one_letter_code
_entity_poly.pdbx_strand_id
1 'polypeptide(L)'
;MNRDEALLQRGRFVTLEFQVIIGSLSCFVSIVEGRVARIERGPRRMRSSAFIVSASAAAWEKFWQPMPPPWSHDLFAMNKKGNATIEGNLHPFMANLQYFKDLLALPRRITGAH
;
A
#
# COMPACT_ATOMS: atom_id res chain seq x y z
N MET A 1 -15.86 15.18 8.20
CA MET A 1 -14.75 15.21 7.22
C MET A 1 -14.64 13.84 6.59
N ASN A 2 -14.72 13.76 5.27
CA ASN A 2 -14.66 12.50 4.54
C ASN A 2 -13.24 11.90 4.65
N ARG A 3 -13.10 10.60 4.97
CA ARG A 3 -11.77 9.98 5.11
C ARG A 3 -10.99 9.95 3.79
N ASP A 4 -11.67 10.03 2.66
CA ASP A 4 -11.04 10.15 1.33
C ASP A 4 -10.43 11.53 1.10
N GLU A 5 -11.12 12.57 1.56
CA GLU A 5 -10.62 13.95 1.52
C GLU A 5 -9.39 14.10 2.41
N ALA A 6 -9.40 13.47 3.59
CA ALA A 6 -8.25 13.43 4.49
C ALA A 6 -7.05 12.67 3.89
N LEU A 7 -7.30 11.60 3.14
CA LEU A 7 -6.26 10.86 2.40
C LEU A 7 -5.63 11.73 1.32
N LEU A 8 -6.47 12.38 0.48
CA LEU A 8 -6.00 13.27 -0.58
C LEU A 8 -5.21 14.46 -0.02
N GLN A 9 -5.69 15.08 1.05
CA GLN A 9 -5.00 16.22 1.66
C GLN A 9 -3.62 15.86 2.20
N ARG A 10 -3.48 14.68 2.85
CA ARG A 10 -2.19 14.17 3.34
C ARG A 10 -1.24 13.83 2.19
N GLY A 11 -1.79 13.33 1.08
CA GLY A 11 -1.03 12.91 -0.09
C GLY A 11 -0.77 13.98 -1.13
N ARG A 12 -1.26 15.22 -0.96
CA ARG A 12 -1.31 16.23 -2.04
C ARG A 12 0.02 16.55 -2.74
N PHE A 13 1.15 16.30 -2.08
CA PHE A 13 2.50 16.51 -2.64
C PHE A 13 3.21 15.21 -3.05
N VAL A 14 2.53 14.07 -2.94
CA VAL A 14 3.06 12.75 -3.30
C VAL A 14 2.86 12.53 -4.79
N THR A 15 3.96 12.49 -5.53
CA THR A 15 3.99 12.05 -6.93
C THR A 15 5.16 11.08 -7.10
N LEU A 16 4.87 9.79 -7.26
CA LEU A 16 5.86 8.74 -7.42
C LEU A 16 5.23 7.44 -7.95
N GLU A 17 6.06 6.51 -8.39
CA GLU A 17 5.66 5.14 -8.68
C GLU A 17 6.20 4.19 -7.60
N PHE A 18 5.37 3.25 -7.16
CA PHE A 18 5.79 2.19 -6.24
C PHE A 18 5.16 0.86 -6.63
N GLN A 19 5.69 -0.23 -6.07
CA GLN A 19 5.22 -1.58 -6.36
C GLN A 19 4.57 -2.22 -5.13
N VAL A 20 3.50 -2.97 -5.37
CA VAL A 20 2.85 -3.83 -4.37
C VAL A 20 2.87 -5.26 -4.87
N ILE A 21 3.41 -6.18 -4.07
CA ILE A 21 3.47 -7.60 -4.38
C ILE A 21 2.54 -8.35 -3.41
N ILE A 22 1.57 -9.06 -3.97
CA ILE A 22 0.55 -9.85 -3.28
C ILE A 22 0.76 -11.32 -3.62
N GLY A 23 1.56 -12.03 -2.83
CA GLY A 23 2.00 -13.38 -3.18
C GLY A 23 2.80 -13.37 -4.49
N SER A 24 2.27 -13.99 -5.54
CA SER A 24 2.86 -13.99 -6.88
C SER A 24 2.37 -12.84 -7.78
N LEU A 25 1.34 -12.10 -7.36
CA LEU A 25 0.79 -10.99 -8.13
C LEU A 25 1.63 -9.73 -7.90
N SER A 26 2.11 -9.13 -8.98
CA SER A 26 2.82 -7.86 -8.95
C SER A 26 1.95 -6.74 -9.50
N CYS A 27 1.84 -5.65 -8.76
CA CYS A 27 1.09 -4.44 -9.13
C CYS A 27 2.01 -3.22 -9.06
N PHE A 28 2.08 -2.44 -10.13
CA PHE A 28 2.74 -1.13 -10.15
C PHE A 28 1.69 -0.05 -9.99
N VAL A 29 1.93 0.88 -9.08
CA VAL A 29 1.00 1.94 -8.72
C VAL A 29 1.67 3.29 -8.96
N SER A 30 1.07 4.10 -9.84
CA SER A 30 1.52 5.47 -10.10
C SER A 30 0.64 6.45 -9.31
N ILE A 31 1.25 7.28 -8.48
CA ILE A 31 0.60 8.35 -7.72
C ILE A 31 0.96 9.69 -8.34
N VAL A 32 -0.05 10.55 -8.54
CA VAL A 32 0.10 11.94 -8.96
C VAL A 32 -0.70 12.82 -8.02
N GLU A 33 -0.03 13.71 -7.29
CA GLU A 33 -0.63 14.63 -6.32
C GLU A 33 -1.57 13.92 -5.32
N GLY A 34 -1.13 12.77 -4.82
CA GLY A 34 -1.87 11.96 -3.85
C GLY A 34 -3.01 11.11 -4.44
N ARG A 35 -3.25 11.16 -5.76
CA ARG A 35 -4.26 10.34 -6.44
C ARG A 35 -3.62 9.13 -7.12
N VAL A 36 -4.30 8.00 -7.07
CA VAL A 36 -3.92 6.82 -7.88
C VAL A 36 -4.22 7.12 -9.34
N ALA A 37 -3.18 7.41 -10.11
CA ALA A 37 -3.30 7.72 -11.54
C ALA A 37 -3.37 6.44 -12.38
N ARG A 38 -2.69 5.37 -11.95
CA ARG A 38 -2.63 4.11 -12.69
C ARG A 38 -2.30 2.93 -11.77
N ILE A 39 -2.90 1.77 -12.07
CA ILE A 39 -2.51 0.47 -11.50
C ILE A 39 -2.28 -0.49 -12.67
N GLU A 40 -1.08 -1.07 -12.76
CA GLU A 40 -0.70 -2.03 -13.80
C GLU A 40 -0.29 -3.36 -13.17
N ARG A 41 -0.87 -4.48 -13.64
CA ARG A 41 -0.56 -5.83 -13.14
C ARG A 41 0.44 -6.53 -14.05
N GLY A 42 1.27 -7.38 -13.44
CA GLY A 42 2.15 -8.31 -14.16
C GLY A 42 3.64 -7.94 -14.08
N PRO A 43 4.52 -8.86 -14.51
CA PRO A 43 5.95 -8.63 -14.50
C PRO A 43 6.30 -7.57 -15.53
N ARG A 44 6.80 -6.43 -15.08
CA ARG A 44 7.25 -5.38 -15.98
C ARG A 44 8.76 -5.21 -15.90
N ARG A 45 9.43 -5.46 -17.02
CA ARG A 45 10.86 -5.25 -17.13
C ARG A 45 11.17 -3.75 -17.13
N MET A 46 12.16 -3.36 -16.32
CA MET A 46 12.85 -2.06 -16.38
C MET A 46 12.06 -0.80 -15.95
N ARG A 47 10.97 -0.93 -15.17
CA ARG A 47 10.36 0.20 -14.47
C ARG A 47 11.10 0.47 -13.17
N SER A 48 11.52 1.72 -12.93
CA SER A 48 11.97 2.14 -11.60
C SER A 48 10.75 2.27 -10.69
N SER A 49 10.87 1.81 -9.45
CA SER A 49 9.90 2.05 -8.39
C SER A 49 10.63 2.71 -7.24
N ALA A 50 10.01 3.70 -6.61
CA ALA A 50 10.60 4.38 -5.46
C ALA A 50 10.83 3.37 -4.32
N PHE A 51 9.83 2.53 -4.06
CA PHE A 51 9.90 1.44 -3.10
C PHE A 51 8.96 0.30 -3.51
N ILE A 52 9.13 -0.84 -2.85
CA ILE A 52 8.34 -2.06 -3.04
C ILE A 52 7.77 -2.45 -1.68
N VAL A 53 6.46 -2.77 -1.64
CA VAL A 53 5.81 -3.39 -0.48
C VAL A 53 5.39 -4.79 -0.87
N SER A 54 5.96 -5.81 -0.24
CA SER A 54 5.65 -7.21 -0.53
C SER A 54 5.07 -7.91 0.69
N ALA A 55 4.14 -8.85 0.47
CA ALA A 55 3.66 -9.78 1.49
C ALA A 55 3.00 -10.98 0.80
N SER A 56 2.82 -12.08 1.53
CA SER A 56 2.06 -13.24 1.03
C SER A 56 0.60 -12.86 0.80
N ALA A 57 -0.10 -13.57 -0.11
CA ALA A 57 -1.53 -13.35 -0.34
C ALA A 57 -2.34 -13.47 0.96
N ALA A 58 -2.05 -14.49 1.77
CA ALA A 58 -2.70 -14.69 3.08
C ALA A 58 -2.44 -13.54 4.08
N ALA A 59 -1.28 -12.90 4.03
CA ALA A 59 -0.99 -11.75 4.88
C ALA A 59 -1.78 -10.50 4.42
N TRP A 60 -1.86 -10.26 3.10
CA TRP A 60 -2.70 -9.20 2.55
C TRP A 60 -4.19 -9.43 2.82
N GLU A 61 -4.68 -10.66 2.69
CA GLU A 61 -6.07 -11.01 3.03
C GLU A 61 -6.40 -10.69 4.48
N LYS A 62 -5.56 -11.11 5.43
CA LYS A 62 -5.70 -10.75 6.85
C LYS A 62 -5.64 -9.24 7.06
N PHE A 63 -4.72 -8.57 6.38
CA PHE A 63 -4.60 -7.12 6.43
C PHE A 63 -5.83 -6.41 5.87
N TRP A 64 -6.53 -6.97 4.88
CA TRP A 64 -7.73 -6.36 4.29
C TRP A 64 -9.04 -6.74 4.97
N GLN A 65 -9.01 -7.54 6.04
CA GLN A 65 -10.20 -7.78 6.84
C GLN A 65 -10.71 -6.46 7.46
N PRO A 66 -12.04 -6.27 7.61
CA PRO A 66 -12.60 -5.11 8.28
C PRO A 66 -12.06 -4.94 9.71
N MET A 67 -11.85 -6.07 10.40
CA MET A 67 -11.25 -6.18 11.72
C MET A 67 -10.02 -7.11 11.62
N PRO A 68 -8.83 -6.59 11.26
CA PRO A 68 -7.65 -7.42 11.10
C PRO A 68 -7.26 -8.10 12.42
N PRO A 69 -6.79 -9.36 12.39
CA PRO A 69 -6.29 -10.01 13.60
C PRO A 69 -5.07 -9.28 14.15
N PRO A 70 -4.70 -9.51 15.43
CA PRO A 70 -3.46 -9.01 15.99
C PRO A 70 -2.29 -9.29 15.05
N TRP A 71 -1.35 -8.35 14.97
CA TRP A 71 -0.19 -8.37 14.05
C TRP A 71 -0.47 -8.17 12.55
N SER A 72 -1.73 -8.09 12.12
CA SER A 72 -2.09 -7.83 10.70
C SER A 72 -2.78 -6.47 10.50
N HIS A 73 -2.85 -5.63 11.54
CA HIS A 73 -3.57 -4.36 11.50
C HIS A 73 -2.82 -3.24 10.78
N ASP A 74 -1.49 -3.29 10.75
CA ASP A 74 -0.65 -2.31 10.06
C ASP A 74 0.58 -2.96 9.39
N LEU A 75 1.15 -2.27 8.39
CA LEU A 75 2.28 -2.76 7.60
C LEU A 75 3.53 -3.03 8.46
N PHE A 76 3.76 -2.26 9.53
CA PHE A 76 4.92 -2.50 10.40
C PHE A 76 4.72 -3.68 11.32
N ALA A 77 3.52 -3.93 11.83
CA ALA A 77 3.25 -5.16 12.57
C ALA A 77 3.47 -6.40 11.70
N MET A 78 3.06 -6.33 10.43
CA MET A 78 3.35 -7.40 9.46
C MET A 78 4.86 -7.52 9.17
N ASN A 79 5.55 -6.40 8.95
CA ASN A 79 6.99 -6.40 8.68
C ASN A 79 7.80 -6.93 9.88
N LYS A 80 7.47 -6.49 11.10
CA LYS A 80 8.10 -6.98 12.35
C LYS A 80 7.91 -8.48 12.56
N LYS A 81 6.84 -9.07 12.03
CA LYS A 81 6.58 -10.52 12.05
C LYS A 81 7.21 -11.28 10.88
N GLY A 82 7.86 -10.60 9.94
CA GLY A 82 8.39 -11.19 8.71
C GLY A 82 7.32 -11.51 7.66
N ASN A 83 6.09 -11.01 7.84
CA ASN A 83 4.97 -11.26 6.94
C ASN A 83 4.87 -10.24 5.80
N ALA A 84 5.63 -9.14 5.88
CA ALA A 84 5.74 -8.14 4.83
C ALA A 84 7.18 -7.61 4.72
N THR A 85 7.61 -7.19 3.54
CA THR A 85 8.86 -6.45 3.34
C THR A 85 8.57 -5.09 2.72
N ILE A 86 9.41 -4.11 3.06
CA ILE A 86 9.39 -2.78 2.46
C ILE A 86 10.82 -2.46 2.05
N GLU A 87 11.06 -2.32 0.75
CA GLU A 87 12.40 -2.24 0.16
C GLU A 87 12.50 -1.06 -0.81
N GLY A 88 13.72 -0.63 -1.13
CA GLY A 88 13.99 0.53 -2.00
C GLY A 88 14.20 1.84 -1.23
N ASN A 89 13.84 2.97 -1.82
CA ASN A 89 13.95 4.27 -1.18
C ASN A 89 12.80 4.48 -0.19
N LEU A 90 13.10 4.27 1.10
CA LEU A 90 12.14 4.40 2.18
C LEU A 90 11.82 5.85 2.56
N HIS A 91 12.64 6.83 2.16
CA HIS A 91 12.43 8.24 2.51
C HIS A 91 11.02 8.74 2.13
N PRO A 92 10.56 8.62 0.86
CA PRO A 92 9.21 9.04 0.49
C PRO A 92 8.11 8.26 1.22
N PHE A 93 8.34 6.96 1.51
CA PHE A 93 7.40 6.14 2.26
C PHE A 93 7.24 6.64 3.70
N MET A 94 8.35 6.87 4.41
CA MET A 94 8.34 7.32 5.81
C MET A 94 7.84 8.77 5.94
N ALA A 95 8.23 9.65 5.02
CA ALA A 95 7.77 11.04 5.02
C ALA A 95 6.25 11.16 4.83
N ASN A 96 5.62 10.18 4.17
CA ASN A 96 4.18 10.16 3.90
C ASN A 96 3.50 8.91 4.49
N LEU A 97 3.98 8.46 5.65
CA LEU A 97 3.64 7.15 6.20
C LEU A 97 2.14 6.91 6.35
N GLN A 98 1.42 7.87 6.95
CA GLN A 98 -0.02 7.73 7.18
C GLN A 98 -0.78 7.66 5.84
N TYR A 99 -0.34 8.42 4.83
CA TYR A 99 -0.92 8.36 3.49
C TYR A 99 -0.78 6.96 2.88
N PHE A 100 0.43 6.39 2.88
CA PHE A 100 0.64 5.07 2.28
C PHE A 100 -0.04 3.94 3.06
N LYS A 101 -0.08 4.00 4.40
CA LYS A 101 -0.84 3.05 5.22
C LYS A 101 -2.33 3.08 4.87
N ASP A 102 -2.91 4.27 4.79
CA ASP A 102 -4.33 4.46 4.48
C ASP A 102 -4.64 4.03 3.04
N LEU A 103 -3.76 4.36 2.09
CA LEU A 103 -3.88 3.99 0.68
C LEU A 103 -3.89 2.46 0.51
N LEU A 104 -2.94 1.75 1.13
CA LEU A 104 -2.84 0.30 1.06
C LEU A 104 -3.97 -0.41 1.81
N ALA A 105 -4.59 0.26 2.78
CA ALA A 105 -5.75 -0.21 3.51
C ALA A 105 -7.10 0.09 2.81
N LEU A 106 -7.12 0.83 1.69
CA LEU A 106 -8.37 1.13 0.95
C LEU A 106 -9.22 -0.11 0.64
N PRO A 107 -8.66 -1.28 0.23
CA PRO A 107 -9.45 -2.47 -0.04
C PRO A 107 -10.30 -2.95 1.15
N ARG A 108 -9.90 -2.67 2.41
CA ARG A 108 -10.69 -3.00 3.61
C ARG A 108 -12.11 -2.43 3.54
N ARG A 109 -12.25 -1.25 2.92
CA ARG A 109 -13.51 -0.52 2.84
C ARG A 109 -14.47 -1.14 1.85
N ILE A 110 -13.94 -1.75 0.79
CA ILE A 110 -14.73 -2.47 -0.21
C ILE A 110 -15.20 -3.80 0.38
N THR A 111 -14.29 -4.53 1.05
CA THR A 111 -14.61 -5.84 1.66
C THR A 111 -15.56 -5.73 2.86
N GLY A 112 -15.57 -4.60 3.58
CA GLY A 112 -16.44 -4.37 4.73
C GLY A 112 -17.84 -3.82 4.40
N ALA A 113 -18.21 -3.70 3.12
CA ALA A 113 -19.48 -3.14 2.67
C ALA A 113 -20.58 -4.20 2.39
N HIS A 114 -20.52 -5.35 3.08
CA HIS A 114 -21.54 -6.40 3.02
C HIS A 114 -22.43 -6.40 4.26
#